data_AF-A0A259NFG1-F1
#
_entry.id   AF-A0A259NFG1-F1
#
_cell.length_a   1.000
_cell.length_b   1.000
_cell.length_c   1.000
_cell.angle_alpha   90.00
_cell.angle_beta   90.00
_cell.angle_gamma   90.00
#
_symmetry.space_group_name_H-M   'P 1'
#
loop_
_entity.id
_entity.type
_entity.pdbx_description
1 polymer ?
#
loop_
_entity_poly.entity_id
_entity_poly.type
_entity_poly.pdbx_seq_one_letter_code
_entity_poly.pdbx_strand_id
1 'polypeptide(L)' 'MDSQLSLLAGYVAGANSIEDLTRPMLRLIQQLTGLESTYLTSINFPAGVQRIEYVLNAGKLQLPEGLEV' A
#
# COMPACT_ATOMS: atom_id res chain seq x y z
N MET A 1 16.98 -12.55 -1.89
CA MET A 1 16.67 -11.14 -2.25
C MET A 1 16.25 -11.02 -3.71
N ASP A 2 16.82 -11.79 -4.65
CA ASP A 2 16.44 -11.76 -6.08
C ASP A 2 15.00 -12.24 -6.38
N SER A 3 14.46 -13.16 -5.57
CA SER A 3 13.10 -13.67 -5.71
C SER A 3 12.03 -12.62 -5.43
N GLN A 4 12.25 -11.76 -4.44
CA GLN A 4 11.31 -10.69 -4.06
C GLN A 4 11.32 -9.55 -5.09
N LEU A 5 12.50 -9.21 -5.63
CA LEU A 5 12.62 -8.22 -6.69
C LEU A 5 11.96 -8.70 -7.99
N SER A 6 12.12 -9.98 -8.32
CA SER A 6 11.46 -10.60 -9.48
C SER A 6 9.93 -10.65 -9.32
N LEU A 7 9.44 -10.92 -8.10
CA LEU A 7 8.02 -10.84 -7.77
C LEU A 7 7.48 -9.43 -7.96
N LEU A 8 8.17 -8.41 -7.44
CA LEU A 8 7.82 -7.00 -7.65
C LEU A 8 7.81 -6.61 -9.13
N ALA A 9 8.84 -7.00 -9.88
CA ALA A 9 8.91 -6.72 -11.32
C ALA A 9 7.74 -7.38 -12.08
N GLY A 10 7.33 -8.58 -11.69
CA GLY A 10 6.13 -9.24 -12.21
C GLY A 10 4.84 -8.47 -11.90
N TYR A 11 4.68 -7.96 -10.68
CA TYR A 11 3.52 -7.13 -10.32
C TYR A 11 3.47 -5.81 -11.10
N VAL A 12 4.61 -5.15 -11.30
CA VAL A 12 4.70 -3.93 -12.10
C VAL A 12 4.39 -4.19 -13.57
N ALA A 13 4.90 -5.30 -14.14
CA ALA A 13 4.70 -5.63 -15.55
C ALA A 13 3.25 -6.03 -15.89
N GLY A 14 2.48 -6.52 -14.92
CA GLY A 14 1.09 -6.96 -15.11
C GLY A 14 0.03 -6.03 -14.55
N ALA A 15 0.40 -4.93 -13.88
CA ALA A 15 -0.56 -4.01 -13.27
C ALA A 15 -1.31 -3.19 -14.33
N ASN A 16 -2.64 -3.23 -14.28
CA ASN A 16 -3.51 -2.41 -15.13
C ASN A 16 -4.08 -1.20 -14.37
N SER A 17 -3.84 -1.14 -13.06
CA SER A 17 -4.30 -0.06 -12.18
C SER A 17 -3.27 0.19 -11.07
N ILE A 18 -3.38 1.36 -10.43
CA ILE A 18 -2.59 1.71 -9.25
C ILE A 18 -2.86 0.73 -8.10
N GLU A 19 -4.09 0.23 -7.95
CA GLU A 19 -4.45 -0.76 -6.93
C GLU A 19 -3.68 -2.07 -7.13
N ASP A 20 -3.65 -2.59 -8.36
CA ASP A 20 -2.99 -3.85 -8.70
C ASP A 20 -1.49 -3.83 -8.38
N LEU A 21 -0.87 -2.66 -8.50
CA LEU A 21 0.52 -2.45 -8.10
C LEU A 21 0.68 -2.25 -6.59
N THR A 22 -0.19 -1.44 -6.00
CA THR A 22 -0.06 -0.99 -4.61
C THR A 22 -0.27 -2.14 -3.62
N ARG A 23 -1.28 -2.99 -3.81
CA ARG A 23 -1.57 -4.07 -2.85
C ARG A 23 -0.42 -5.08 -2.68
N PRO A 24 0.26 -5.55 -3.74
CA PRO A 24 1.48 -6.35 -3.61
C PRO A 24 2.62 -5.63 -2.89
N MET A 25 2.83 -4.33 -3.15
CA MET A 25 3.87 -3.55 -2.47
C MET A 25 3.59 -3.41 -0.98
N LEU A 26 2.35 -3.11 -0.59
CA LEU A 26 1.95 -3.02 0.82
C LEU A 26 2.21 -4.34 1.57
N ARG A 27 1.91 -5.49 0.93
CA ARG A 27 2.22 -6.82 1.47
C ARG A 27 3.72 -7.04 1.65
N LEU A 28 4.53 -6.67 0.66
CA LEU A 28 5.98 -6.83 0.76
C LEU A 28 6.56 -5.97 1.89
N ILE A 29 6.15 -4.70 1.99
CA ILE A 29 6.60 -3.80 3.04
C ILE A 29 6.22 -4.37 4.41
N GLN A 30 4.99 -4.87 4.56
CA GLN A 30 4.54 -5.51 5.80
C GLN A 30 5.42 -6.72 6.15
N GLN A 31 5.69 -7.61 5.20
CA GLN A 31 6.54 -8.79 5.41
C GLN A 31 7.97 -8.42 5.80
N LEU A 32 8.53 -7.36 5.21
CA LEU A 32 9.90 -6.93 5.48
C LEU A 32 10.05 -6.16 6.79
N THR A 33 9.02 -5.41 7.19
CA THR A 33 9.08 -4.51 8.35
C THR A 33 8.46 -5.12 9.61
N GLY A 34 7.56 -6.10 9.46
CA GLY A 34 6.77 -6.66 10.56
C GLY A 34 5.71 -5.70 11.12
N LEU A 35 5.43 -4.58 10.44
CA LEU A 35 4.41 -3.61 10.88
C LEU A 35 3.00 -4.22 10.84
N GLU A 36 2.16 -3.80 11.78
CA GLU A 36 0.78 -4.32 11.91
C GLU A 36 -0.13 -3.94 10.73
N SER A 37 0.05 -2.75 10.17
CA SER A 37 -0.72 -2.27 9.02
C SER A 37 0.17 -1.41 8.13
N THR A 38 -0.02 -1.51 6.81
CA THR A 38 0.62 -0.65 5.81
C THR A 38 -0.44 -0.02 4.93
N TYR A 39 -0.23 1.22 4.49
CA TYR A 39 -1.22 1.92 3.65
C TYR A 39 -0.56 2.88 2.67
N LEU A 40 -1.24 3.11 1.54
CA LEU A 40 -0.95 4.20 0.61
C LEU A 40 -1.90 5.36 0.90
N THR A 41 -1.35 6.57 0.97
CA THR A 41 -2.14 7.78 1.14
C THR A 41 -1.82 8.80 0.06
N SER A 42 -2.83 9.53 -0.40
CA SER A 42 -2.66 10.70 -1.27
C SER A 42 -2.82 11.97 -0.44
N ILE A 43 -2.04 13.01 -0.77
CA ILE A 43 -2.09 14.30 -0.07
C ILE A 43 -2.44 15.38 -1.08
N ASN A 44 -3.57 16.04 -0.85
CA ASN A 44 -3.96 17.27 -1.53
C ASN A 44 -3.46 18.46 -0.71
N PHE A 45 -2.23 18.91 -0.97
CA PHE A 45 -1.62 20.02 -0.24
C PHE A 45 -2.44 21.33 -0.30
N PRO A 46 -3.00 21.74 -1.46
CA PRO A 46 -3.88 22.92 -1.51
C PRO A 46 -5.12 22.83 -0.62
N ALA A 47 -5.75 21.65 -0.55
CA ALA A 47 -6.93 21.44 0.29
C ALA A 47 -6.59 21.13 1.75
N GLY A 48 -5.32 20.80 2.04
CA GLY A 48 -4.87 20.36 3.35
C GLY A 48 -5.45 19.00 3.75
N VAL A 49 -5.85 18.17 2.78
CA VAL A 49 -6.52 16.87 3.01
C VAL A 49 -5.58 15.73 2.65
N GLN A 50 -5.46 14.76 3.55
CA GLN A 50 -4.82 13.48 3.32
C GLN A 50 -5.86 12.37 3.27
N ARG A 51 -5.84 11.52 2.23
CA ARG A 51 -6.77 10.39 2.10
C ARG A 51 -6.06 9.05 2.03
N ILE A 52 -6.55 8.06 2.77
CA ILE A 52 -6.07 6.66 2.64
C ILE A 52 -6.69 6.05 1.37
N GLU A 53 -5.86 5.68 0.41
CA GLU A 53 -6.32 5.07 -0.85
C GLU A 53 -6.45 3.55 -0.71
N TYR A 54 -5.40 2.90 -0.18
CA TYR A 54 -5.36 1.45 -0.01
C TYR A 54 -4.72 1.09 1.32
N VAL A 55 -5.23 0.04 1.94
CA VAL A 55 -4.74 -0.47 3.21
C VAL A 55 -4.50 -1.96 3.16
N LEU A 56 -3.50 -2.41 3.91
CA LEU A 56 -3.35 -3.78 4.34
C LEU A 56 -3.32 -3.79 5.87
N ASN A 57 -4.47 -4.06 6.48
CA ASN A 57 -4.56 -4.24 7.93
C ASN A 57 -4.25 -5.69 8.30
N ALA A 58 -3.35 -5.91 9.25
CA ALA A 58 -3.09 -7.23 9.82
C ALA A 58 -3.09 -7.26 11.36
N GLY A 59 -3.12 -6.09 12.03
CA GLY A 59 -3.16 -5.99 13.49
C GLY A 59 -4.49 -5.46 14.05
N LYS A 60 -4.43 -4.91 15.26
CA LYS A 60 -5.60 -4.36 15.96
C LYS A 60 -6.05 -3.02 15.39
N LEU A 61 -5.11 -2.25 14.82
CA LEU A 61 -5.41 -1.00 14.15
C LEU A 61 -6.07 -1.28 12.80
N GLN A 62 -7.33 -0.86 12.68
CA GLN A 62 -8.09 -0.97 11.44
C GLN A 62 -8.23 0.43 10.83
N LEU A 63 -7.48 0.70 9.77
CA LEU A 63 -7.61 1.93 8.99
C LEU A 63 -8.61 1.68 7.84
N PRO A 64 -9.68 2.49 7.71
CA PRO A 64 -10.59 2.38 6.58
C PRO A 64 -9.99 3.05 5.33
N GLU A 65 -10.13 2.39 4.18
CA GLU A 65 -9.90 3.03 2.88
C GLU A 65 -10.92 4.17 2.71
N GLY A 66 -10.47 5.31 2.20
CA GLY A 66 -11.24 6.54 2.12
C GLY A 66 -11.24 7.41 3.37
N LEU A 67 -10.51 7.04 4.45
CA LEU A 67 -10.33 7.92 5.60
C LEU A 67 -9.60 9.21 5.17
N GLU A 68 -10.21 10.35 5.47
CA GLU A 68 -9.63 11.68 5.24
C GLU A 68 -9.26 12.35 6.57
N VAL A 69 -8.11 13.02 6.59
CA VAL A 69 -7.56 13.76 7.74
C VAL A 69 -7.09 15.14 7.30
#